data_AF-A0A834I6B4-F1
#
_entry.id   AF-A0A834I6B4-F1
#
_cell.length_a   1.000
_cell.length_b   1.000
_cell.length_c   1.000
_cell.angle_alpha   90.00
_cell.angle_beta   90.00
_cell.angle_gamma   90.00
#
_symmetry.space_group_name_H-M   'P 1'
#
loop_
_entity.id
_entity.type
_entity.pdbx_description
1 polymer ?
#
loop_
_entity_poly.entity_id
_entity_poly.type
_entity_poly.pdbx_seq_one_letter_code
_entity_poly.pdbx_strand_id
1 'polypeptide(L)'
;MHKKEFRVLIKYCFLKGKNTVEAKTWLDAGFPDTAPGKSIINDWCAKFRQWTPKRADTPKISTERVHIIIHEYLGMRKLCAKWVPRKLTFNQKQRRVDDSEQCLKMIKRNKPEFLRRYVLMGETWLHHFTTKSNRQSSEWTA
;
A
#
# COMPACT_ATOMS: atom_id res chain seq x y z
N MET A 1 7.67 -10.67 8.78
CA MET A 1 7.01 -9.36 8.98
C MET A 1 8.08 -8.30 9.22
N HIS A 2 8.12 -7.24 8.42
CA HIS A 2 9.15 -6.19 8.51
C HIS A 2 8.86 -5.20 9.66
N LYS A 3 9.92 -4.60 10.24
CA LYS A 3 9.81 -3.63 11.35
C LYS A 3 8.83 -2.47 11.12
N LYS A 4 8.57 -2.09 9.86
CA LYS A 4 7.60 -1.05 9.48
C LYS A 4 6.15 -1.51 9.65
N GLU A 5 5.86 -2.77 9.39
CA GLU A 5 4.50 -3.35 9.46
C GLU A 5 4.00 -3.41 10.92
N PHE A 6 4.89 -3.71 11.88
CA PHE A 6 4.54 -3.68 13.30
C PHE A 6 4.20 -2.28 13.82
N ARG A 7 4.73 -1.20 13.23
CA ARG A 7 4.36 0.17 13.63
C ARG A 7 2.88 0.46 13.35
N VAL A 8 2.37 -0.07 12.25
CA VAL A 8 0.94 0.05 11.87
C VAL A 8 0.07 -0.71 12.88
N LEU A 9 0.47 -1.93 13.26
CA LEU A 9 -0.25 -2.73 14.23
C LEU A 9 -0.23 -2.11 15.64
N ILE A 10 0.92 -1.59 16.09
CA ILE A 10 1.02 -0.89 17.38
C ILE A 10 0.12 0.35 17.37
N LYS A 11 0.09 1.11 16.27
CA LYS A 11 -0.82 2.26 16.12
C LYS A 11 -2.29 1.84 16.18
N TYR A 12 -2.65 0.70 15.57
CA TYR A 12 -4.00 0.15 15.65
C TYR A 12 -4.39 -0.19 17.10
N CYS A 13 -3.52 -0.87 17.85
CA CYS A 13 -3.75 -1.16 19.27
C CYS A 13 -3.91 0.12 20.10
N PHE A 14 -3.05 1.13 19.87
CA PHE A 14 -3.12 2.43 20.52
C PHE A 14 -4.45 3.16 20.25
N LEU A 15 -4.90 3.20 18.99
CA LEU A 15 -6.18 3.83 18.61
C LEU A 15 -7.41 3.10 19.15
N LYS A 16 -7.29 1.78 19.40
CA LYS A 16 -8.33 0.98 20.07
C LYS A 16 -8.31 1.13 21.59
N GLY A 17 -7.44 1.97 22.16
CA GLY A 17 -7.36 2.23 23.58
C GLY A 17 -6.72 1.11 24.40
N LYS A 18 -6.05 0.13 23.76
CA LYS A 18 -5.35 -0.95 24.46
C LYS A 18 -4.13 -0.42 25.19
N ASN A 19 -3.88 -0.91 26.40
CA ASN A 19 -2.63 -0.62 27.11
C ASN A 19 -1.46 -1.42 26.50
N THR A 20 -0.23 -1.12 26.91
CA THR A 20 0.97 -1.70 26.27
C THR A 20 1.17 -3.19 26.57
N VAL A 21 0.59 -3.68 27.68
CA VAL A 21 0.58 -5.11 28.02
C VAL A 21 -0.38 -5.84 27.11
N GLU A 22 -1.62 -5.36 26.97
CA GLU A 22 -2.62 -5.92 26.06
C GLU A 22 -2.17 -5.88 24.60
N ALA A 23 -1.51 -4.80 24.18
CA ALA A 23 -0.95 -4.69 22.84
C ALA A 23 0.17 -5.73 22.62
N LYS A 24 1.03 -5.98 23.62
CA LYS A 24 2.05 -7.03 23.56
C LYS A 24 1.42 -8.41 23.47
N THR A 25 0.48 -8.73 24.36
CA THR A 25 -0.22 -10.02 24.34
C THR A 25 -0.93 -10.26 23.02
N TRP A 26 -1.57 -9.22 22.46
CA TRP A 26 -2.25 -9.32 21.16
C TRP A 26 -1.26 -9.55 20.00
N LEU A 27 -0.12 -8.87 20.01
CA LEU A 27 0.94 -9.08 19.02
C LEU A 27 1.61 -10.44 19.16
N ASP A 28 1.79 -10.95 20.37
CA ASP A 28 2.37 -12.27 20.61
C ASP A 28 1.44 -13.39 20.18
N ALA A 29 0.13 -13.24 20.42
CA ALA A 29 -0.86 -14.19 19.96
C ALA A 29 -0.95 -14.23 18.43
N GLY A 30 -0.78 -13.08 17.75
CA GLY A 30 -0.79 -13.00 16.29
C GLY A 30 0.55 -13.34 15.62
N PHE A 31 1.68 -13.11 16.30
CA PHE A 31 3.03 -13.17 15.73
C PHE A 31 4.07 -13.70 16.73
N PRO A 32 3.99 -14.97 17.17
CA PRO A 32 4.77 -15.49 18.30
C PRO A 32 6.30 -15.29 18.19
N ASP A 33 6.86 -15.54 17.01
CA ASP A 33 8.32 -15.53 16.79
C ASP A 33 8.85 -14.19 16.26
N THR A 34 7.97 -13.26 15.88
CA THR A 34 8.36 -12.00 15.22
C THR A 34 7.86 -10.76 15.98
N ALA A 35 7.08 -10.93 17.04
CA ALA A 35 6.49 -9.83 17.77
C ALA A 35 7.56 -8.91 18.38
N PRO A 36 7.37 -7.57 18.29
CA PRO A 36 8.30 -6.62 18.86
C PRO A 36 8.30 -6.70 20.39
N GLY A 37 9.48 -6.52 20.98
CA GLY A 37 9.64 -6.46 22.44
C GLY A 37 8.81 -5.33 23.07
N LYS A 38 8.45 -5.49 24.35
CA LYS A 38 7.62 -4.54 25.11
C LYS A 38 8.18 -3.12 25.11
N SER A 39 9.51 -2.98 25.13
CA SER A 39 10.21 -1.68 25.04
C SER A 39 9.91 -0.95 23.73
N ILE A 40 9.91 -1.65 22.60
CA ILE A 40 9.59 -1.08 21.28
C ILE A 40 8.13 -0.60 21.27
N ILE A 41 7.21 -1.41 21.80
CA ILE A 41 5.79 -1.04 21.88
C ILE A 41 5.59 0.22 22.73
N ASN A 42 6.25 0.29 23.90
CA ASN A 42 6.19 1.44 24.79
C ASN A 42 6.72 2.72 24.10
N ASP A 43 7.89 2.64 23.46
CA ASP A 43 8.49 3.77 22.73
C ASP A 43 7.56 4.29 21.63
N TRP A 44 6.96 3.39 20.84
CA TRP A 44 5.99 3.77 19.82
C TRP A 44 4.69 4.36 20.39
N CYS A 45 4.14 3.77 21.45
CA CYS A 45 2.95 4.31 22.12
C CYS A 45 3.20 5.71 22.72
N ALA A 46 4.39 5.96 23.27
CA ALA A 46 4.77 7.28 23.76
C ALA A 46 4.84 8.32 22.63
N LYS A 47 5.50 7.96 21.51
CA LYS A 47 5.55 8.78 20.29
C LYS A 47 4.15 9.08 19.74
N PHE A 48 3.28 8.07 19.66
CA PHE A 48 1.89 8.28 19.20
C PHE A 48 1.11 9.20 20.13
N ARG A 49 1.25 9.04 21.45
CA ARG A 49 0.60 9.93 22.43
C ARG A 49 1.07 11.38 22.31
N GLN A 50 2.35 11.60 21.96
CA GLN A 50 2.88 12.93 21.66
C GLN A 50 2.30 13.53 20.36
N TRP A 51 1.96 12.67 19.39
CA TRP A 51 1.47 13.10 18.07
C TRP A 51 -0.06 13.16 17.96
N THR A 52 -0.80 12.49 18.84
CA THR A 52 -2.25 12.59 18.91
C THR A 52 -2.65 13.75 19.83
N PRO A 53 -3.30 14.80 19.30
CA PRO A 53 -3.91 15.83 20.13
C PRO A 53 -4.83 15.22 21.19
N LYS A 54 -4.72 15.69 22.45
CA LYS A 54 -5.81 15.47 23.41
C LYS A 54 -7.05 16.15 22.85
N ARG A 55 -8.13 15.39 22.76
CA ARG A 55 -9.41 15.80 22.17
C ARG A 55 -10.05 16.89 23.06
N ALA A 56 -9.68 18.14 22.86
CA ALA A 56 -10.41 19.33 23.32
C ALA A 56 -9.97 20.59 22.56
N ASP A 57 -8.69 20.75 22.23
CA ASP A 57 -8.18 21.88 21.45
C ASP A 57 -7.22 21.34 20.41
N THR A 58 -7.55 21.41 19.12
CA THR A 58 -6.64 20.91 18.08
C THR A 58 -5.40 21.78 18.02
N PRO A 59 -4.21 21.31 18.44
CA PRO A 59 -2.98 21.99 18.09
C PRO A 59 -2.85 21.85 16.57
N LYS A 60 -2.65 22.98 15.88
CA LYS A 60 -2.32 23.01 14.45
C LYS A 60 -1.00 22.28 14.26
N ILE A 61 -1.03 20.96 14.10
CA ILE A 61 0.14 20.18 13.71
C ILE A 61 0.55 20.71 12.33
N SER A 62 1.79 21.17 12.22
CA SER A 62 2.29 21.68 10.94
C SER A 62 2.27 20.57 9.89
N THR A 63 2.03 20.95 8.64
CA THR A 63 2.14 20.07 7.47
C THR A 63 3.49 19.36 7.42
N GLU A 64 4.56 20.04 7.84
CA GLU A 64 5.92 19.50 7.99
C GLU A 64 5.96 18.31 8.96
N ARG A 65 5.36 18.46 10.16
CA ARG A 65 5.32 17.37 11.15
C ARG A 65 4.51 16.18 10.65
N VAL A 66 3.40 16.43 9.96
CA VAL A 66 2.61 15.36 9.33
C VAL A 66 3.43 14.64 8.27
N HIS A 67 4.19 15.36 7.45
CA HIS A 67 5.04 14.79 6.42
C HIS A 67 6.12 13.87 7.02
N ILE A 68 6.84 14.34 8.05
CA ILE A 68 7.86 13.55 8.76
C ILE A 68 7.25 12.28 9.37
N ILE A 69 6.07 12.38 10.00
CA ILE A 69 5.38 11.22 10.58
C ILE A 69 5.04 10.19 9.51
N ILE A 70 4.46 10.62 8.39
CA ILE A 70 4.03 9.70 7.34
C ILE A 70 5.24 9.10 6.62
N HIS A 71 6.25 9.90 6.29
CA HIS A 71 7.42 9.45 5.52
C HIS A 71 8.46 8.70 6.36
N GLU A 72 8.96 9.29 7.44
CA GLU A 72 10.06 8.74 8.24
C GLU A 72 9.59 7.69 9.26
N TYR A 73 8.52 8.02 9.99
CA TYR A 73 8.08 7.16 11.09
C TYR A 73 7.14 6.05 10.63
N LEU A 74 6.22 6.30 9.69
CA LEU A 74 5.35 5.27 9.13
C LEU A 74 5.96 4.60 7.89
N GLY A 75 6.98 5.21 7.27
CA GLY A 75 7.65 4.64 6.12
C GLY A 75 6.82 4.70 4.83
N MET A 76 5.75 5.49 4.81
CA MET A 76 4.80 5.56 3.70
C MET A 76 5.33 6.50 2.61
N ARG A 77 5.00 6.19 1.36
CA ARG A 77 5.35 7.03 0.21
C ARG A 77 4.08 7.52 -0.45
N LYS A 78 4.13 8.76 -0.98
CA LYS A 78 3.03 9.31 -1.77
C LYS A 78 3.19 8.84 -3.21
N LEU A 79 2.27 7.98 -3.67
CA LEU A 79 2.27 7.45 -5.04
C LEU A 79 1.04 7.95 -5.78
N CYS A 80 1.18 8.23 -7.08
CA CYS A 80 0.03 8.54 -7.92
C CYS A 80 -0.70 7.23 -8.25
N ALA A 81 -2.00 7.17 -7.97
CA ALA A 81 -2.82 6.03 -8.35
C ALA A 81 -2.82 5.86 -9.88
N LYS A 82 -2.65 4.61 -10.34
CA LYS A 82 -2.79 4.26 -11.76
C LYS A 82 -4.25 3.92 -12.03
N TRP A 83 -4.83 4.58 -13.03
CA TRP A 83 -6.17 4.27 -13.50
C TRP A 83 -6.23 2.87 -14.10
N VAL A 84 -7.10 2.03 -13.55
CA VAL A 84 -7.42 0.71 -14.12
C VAL A 84 -8.84 0.80 -14.69
N PRO A 85 -9.03 0.59 -16.01
CA PRO A 85 -10.32 0.88 -16.67
C PRO A 85 -11.53 0.15 -16.10
N ARG A 86 -11.35 -1.05 -15.54
CA ARG A 86 -12.46 -1.88 -15.03
C ARG A 86 -12.05 -2.67 -13.78
N LYS A 87 -12.97 -2.77 -12.82
CA LYS A 87 -12.88 -3.72 -11.71
C LYS A 87 -13.32 -5.09 -12.18
N LEU A 88 -12.36 -6.00 -12.34
CA LEU A 88 -12.62 -7.36 -12.84
C LEU A 88 -13.24 -8.26 -11.76
N THR A 89 -14.21 -9.09 -12.16
CA THR A 89 -14.73 -10.18 -11.33
C THR A 89 -13.71 -11.32 -11.22
N PHE A 90 -13.91 -12.24 -10.27
CA PHE A 90 -13.03 -13.40 -10.10
C PHE A 90 -12.89 -14.22 -11.40
N ASN A 91 -14.02 -14.56 -12.04
CA ASN A 91 -14.03 -15.33 -13.28
C ASN A 91 -13.33 -14.60 -14.44
N GLN A 92 -13.46 -13.27 -14.53
CA GLN A 92 -12.75 -12.48 -15.53
C GLN A 92 -11.24 -12.47 -15.30
N LYS A 93 -10.79 -12.46 -14.04
CA LYS A 93 -9.36 -12.59 -13.71
C LYS A 93 -8.83 -13.96 -14.09
N GLN A 94 -9.57 -15.03 -13.76
CA GLN A 94 -9.15 -16.39 -14.08
C GLN A 94 -9.00 -16.58 -15.59
N ARG A 95 -10.01 -16.16 -16.37
CA ARG A 95 -9.94 -16.22 -17.84
C ARG A 95 -8.71 -15.49 -18.40
N ARG A 96 -8.39 -14.31 -17.87
CA ARG A 96 -7.18 -13.58 -18.30
C ARG A 96 -5.89 -14.34 -17.98
N VAL A 97 -5.83 -15.05 -16.86
CA VAL A 97 -4.68 -15.90 -16.51
C VAL A 97 -4.57 -17.05 -17.49
N ASP A 98 -5.68 -17.75 -17.75
CA ASP A 98 -5.73 -18.90 -18.66
C ASP A 98 -5.31 -18.50 -20.09
N ASP A 99 -5.88 -17.41 -20.62
CA ASP A 99 -5.55 -16.86 -21.94
C ASP A 99 -4.06 -16.47 -22.02
N SER A 100 -3.53 -15.83 -20.97
CA SER A 100 -2.13 -15.43 -20.91
C SER A 100 -1.19 -16.62 -20.87
N GLU A 101 -1.56 -17.70 -20.16
CA GLU A 101 -0.77 -18.92 -20.09
C GLU A 101 -0.70 -19.61 -21.46
N GLN A 102 -1.82 -19.64 -22.19
CA GLN A 102 -1.87 -20.16 -23.55
C GLN A 102 -0.99 -19.33 -24.50
N CYS A 103 -1.09 -18.00 -24.46
CA CYS A 103 -0.22 -17.11 -25.23
C CYS A 103 1.26 -17.35 -24.90
N LEU A 104 1.61 -17.49 -23.63
CA LEU A 104 2.98 -17.75 -23.20
C LEU A 104 3.51 -19.09 -23.73
N LYS A 105 2.70 -20.14 -23.73
CA LYS A 105 3.06 -21.45 -24.31
C LYS A 105 3.37 -21.33 -25.81
N MET A 106 2.58 -20.57 -26.56
CA MET A 106 2.82 -20.33 -27.99
C MET A 106 4.12 -19.56 -28.24
N ILE A 107 4.35 -18.49 -27.47
CA ILE A 107 5.58 -17.69 -27.53
C ILE A 107 6.81 -18.54 -27.21
N LYS A 108 6.74 -19.42 -26.20
CA LYS A 108 7.87 -20.27 -25.80
C LYS A 108 8.19 -21.36 -26.83
N ARG A 109 7.19 -21.88 -27.54
CA ARG A 109 7.39 -22.94 -28.56
C ARG A 109 8.19 -22.45 -29.76
N ASN A 110 7.83 -21.28 -30.30
CA ASN A 110 8.54 -20.68 -31.43
C ASN A 110 8.29 -19.16 -31.48
N LYS A 111 9.05 -18.42 -30.66
CA LYS A 111 8.94 -16.97 -30.55
C LYS A 111 9.10 -16.22 -31.88
N PRO A 112 10.12 -16.48 -32.73
CA PRO A 112 10.31 -15.68 -33.94
C PRO A 112 9.14 -15.86 -34.92
N GLU A 113 8.66 -17.10 -35.12
CA GLU A 113 7.55 -17.32 -36.05
C GLU A 113 6.19 -16.85 -35.50
N PHE A 114 5.98 -16.97 -34.17
CA PHE A 114 4.80 -16.42 -33.52
C PHE A 114 4.71 -14.91 -33.73
N LEU A 115 5.80 -14.17 -33.47
CA LEU A 115 5.82 -12.71 -33.63
C LEU A 115 5.72 -12.28 -35.09
N ARG A 116 6.27 -13.06 -36.04
CA ARG A 116 6.15 -12.76 -37.48
C ARG A 116 4.70 -12.73 -37.96
N ARG A 117 3.84 -13.59 -37.40
CA ARG A 117 2.43 -13.70 -37.78
C ARG A 117 1.50 -12.83 -36.93
N TYR A 118 1.99 -12.27 -35.83
CA TYR A 118 1.16 -11.58 -34.86
C TYR A 118 0.90 -10.13 -35.28
N VAL A 119 -0.33 -9.84 -35.68
CA VAL A 119 -0.79 -8.49 -36.05
C VAL A 119 -1.82 -8.02 -35.02
N LEU A 120 -1.56 -6.87 -34.40
CA LEU A 120 -2.50 -6.21 -33.50
C LEU A 120 -3.17 -5.05 -34.21
N MET A 121 -4.45 -4.85 -33.94
CA MET A 121 -5.20 -3.68 -34.37
C MET A 121 -5.93 -3.10 -33.17
N GLY A 122 -5.91 -1.78 -33.05
CA GLY A 122 -6.60 -1.05 -31.99
C GLY A 122 -6.75 0.41 -32.36
N GLU A 123 -7.75 1.04 -31.79
CA GLU A 123 -8.03 2.46 -32.00
C GLU A 123 -7.53 3.24 -30.79
N THR A 124 -6.95 4.41 -31.03
CA THR A 124 -6.54 5.34 -29.98
C THR A 124 -7.10 6.72 -30.30
N TRP A 125 -7.79 7.31 -29.33
CA TRP A 125 -8.29 8.67 -29.45
C TRP A 125 -7.12 9.66 -29.43
N LEU A 126 -7.01 10.49 -30.48
CA LEU A 126 -6.04 11.59 -30.54
C LEU A 126 -6.73 12.87 -30.07
N HIS A 127 -6.30 13.37 -28.90
CA HIS A 127 -6.79 14.63 -28.35
C HIS A 127 -5.84 15.79 -28.69
N HIS A 128 -6.39 16.95 -29.04
CA HIS A 128 -5.63 18.17 -29.34
C HIS A 128 -4.85 18.73 -28.12
N PHE A 129 -5.26 18.38 -26.90
CA PHE A 129 -4.60 18.80 -25.66
C PHE A 129 -4.50 17.62 -24.68
N THR A 130 -3.34 17.44 -24.06
CA THR A 130 -3.11 16.44 -23.01
C THR A 130 -2.86 17.14 -21.68
N THR A 131 -3.63 16.78 -20.64
CA THR A 131 -3.40 17.32 -19.28
C THR A 131 -2.10 16.78 -18.69
N LYS A 132 -1.29 17.65 -18.09
CA LYS A 132 0.13 17.42 -17.83
C LYS A 132 0.49 16.65 -16.56
N SER A 133 -0.44 16.28 -15.67
CA SER A 133 -0.03 15.49 -14.49
C SER A 133 -1.15 14.71 -13.79
N ASN A 134 -0.84 13.47 -13.44
CA ASN A 134 -1.67 12.61 -12.57
C ASN A 134 -1.46 12.88 -11.06
N ARG A 135 -0.79 13.98 -10.67
CA ARG A 135 -0.48 14.24 -9.25
C ARG A 135 -1.71 14.43 -8.36
N GLN A 136 -2.86 14.73 -8.97
CA GLN A 136 -4.14 14.87 -8.27
C GLN A 136 -4.65 13.53 -7.70
N SER A 137 -4.24 12.38 -8.26
CA SER A 137 -4.60 11.05 -7.73
C SER A 137 -3.56 10.51 -6.73
N SER A 138 -2.77 11.38 -6.10
CA SER A 138 -1.69 10.96 -5.20
C SER A 138 -2.18 10.56 -3.82
N GLU A 139 -1.92 9.31 -3.44
CA GLU A 139 -2.31 8.72 -2.16
C GLU A 139 -1.09 8.19 -1.40
N TRP A 140 -1.17 8.19 -0.06
CA TRP A 140 -0.11 7.65 0.79
C TRP A 140 -0.27 6.14 0.94
N THR A 141 0.75 5.38 0.56
CA THR A 141 0.77 3.91 0.64
C THR A 141 1.97 3.46 1.49
N ALA A 142 1.74 2.42 2.31
CA ALA A 142 2.72 1.86 3.24
C ALA A 142 3.65 0.84 2.57
#